data_AF-A0A7U9SAD2-F1
#
_entry.id   AF-A0A7U9SAD2-F1
#
_cell.length_a   1.000
_cell.length_b   1.000
_cell.length_c   1.000
_cell.angle_alpha   90.00
_cell.angle_beta   90.00
_cell.angle_gamma   90.00
#
_symmetry.space_group_name_H-M   'P 1'
#
loop_
_entity.id
_entity.type
_entity.pdbx_description
1 polymer ?
#
loop_
_entity_poly.entity_id
_entity_poly.type
_entity_poly.pdbx_seq_one_letter_code
_entity_poly.pdbx_strand_id
1 'polypeptide(L)'
;MKPNKTITAKKEQWKRLHGKQKLQYIWDYYKFPMIVCFIFLYIIGYTAYGRFTRKEPVLYAGLINISSSEPLNLQLSEDFLEFMDENISQKKVQLYTGLYLTSDPNNPHHEYTYASRIKILAAIDSEQLDVVLMDKESFDAFSQNGYLCNLEHLLRDLSPDTFDALKPYLVANTSILEDNSEDLLADSSLPYQAVTEEYPMGLIVSQKGLLKQAGFHDDIYLGVVGNSPRTGNAVKYINYLYTGNEQ
;
A
#
# COMPACT_ATOMS: atom_id res chain seq x y z
N MET A 1 -35.28 29.09 49.11
CA MET A 1 -34.45 29.60 47.99
C MET A 1 -33.38 30.54 48.54
N LYS A 2 -32.18 30.03 48.83
CA LYS A 2 -31.02 30.86 49.25
C LYS A 2 -29.82 30.56 48.34
N PRO A 3 -29.81 31.02 47.07
CA PRO A 3 -28.57 31.12 46.33
C PRO A 3 -27.84 32.41 46.74
N ASN A 4 -26.53 32.52 46.50
CA ASN A 4 -25.72 33.76 46.62
C ASN A 4 -25.19 34.21 47.99
N LYS A 5 -24.77 33.32 48.90
CA LYS A 5 -23.76 33.70 49.90
C LYS A 5 -22.40 33.02 49.69
N THR A 6 -22.42 31.74 49.36
CA THR A 6 -21.20 30.94 49.11
C THR A 6 -20.46 31.33 47.82
N ILE A 7 -21.19 31.68 46.75
CA ILE A 7 -20.57 32.08 45.47
C ILE A 7 -19.96 33.50 45.57
N THR A 8 -20.63 34.39 46.31
CA THR A 8 -20.23 35.80 46.50
C THR A 8 -19.00 35.91 47.40
N ALA A 9 -18.95 35.18 48.51
CA ALA A 9 -17.77 35.12 49.38
C ALA A 9 -16.54 34.52 48.66
N LYS A 10 -16.74 33.51 47.81
CA LYS A 10 -15.67 32.89 47.00
C LYS A 10 -15.14 33.85 45.92
N LYS A 11 -16.01 34.66 45.31
CA LYS A 11 -15.63 35.74 44.36
C LYS A 11 -14.86 36.88 45.02
N GLU A 12 -15.19 37.24 46.27
CA GLU A 12 -14.49 38.31 47.00
C GLU A 12 -13.08 37.91 47.46
N GLN A 13 -12.86 36.66 47.87
CA GLN A 13 -11.51 36.15 48.14
C GLN A 13 -10.60 36.14 46.88
N TRP A 14 -11.17 35.84 45.72
CA TRP A 14 -10.46 35.85 44.43
C TRP A 14 -10.01 37.25 43.99
N LYS A 15 -10.75 38.30 44.37
CA LYS A 15 -10.39 39.70 44.10
C LYS A 15 -9.30 40.25 45.02
N ARG A 16 -9.10 39.67 46.21
CA ARG A 16 -8.13 40.14 47.22
C ARG A 16 -6.71 39.63 47.07
N LEU A 17 -6.48 38.59 46.25
CA LEU A 17 -5.15 38.06 45.98
C LEU A 17 -4.54 38.82 44.79
N HIS A 18 -3.42 39.52 45.00
CA HIS A 18 -2.66 40.21 43.94
C HIS A 18 -1.30 39.53 43.73
N GLY A 19 -0.91 39.33 42.47
CA GLY A 19 0.42 38.88 42.08
C GLY A 19 0.77 37.45 42.52
N LYS A 20 1.92 37.29 43.18
CA LYS A 20 2.56 36.00 43.50
C LYS A 20 1.68 35.04 44.32
N GLN A 21 0.79 35.55 45.19
CA GLN A 21 -0.09 34.72 46.01
C GLN A 21 -1.20 34.03 45.20
N LYS A 22 -1.63 34.60 44.06
CA LYS A 22 -2.54 33.89 43.12
C LYS A 22 -1.84 32.72 42.45
N LEU A 23 -0.58 32.92 42.06
CA LEU A 23 0.24 31.87 41.45
C LEU A 23 0.50 30.74 42.45
N GLN A 24 0.75 31.08 43.72
CA GLN A 24 0.94 30.12 44.81
C GLN A 24 -0.34 29.32 45.10
N TYR A 25 -1.52 29.97 45.11
CA TYR A 25 -2.80 29.26 45.25
C TYR A 25 -3.10 28.32 44.07
N ILE A 26 -2.78 28.74 42.84
CA ILE A 26 -2.89 27.87 41.66
C ILE A 26 -1.93 26.69 41.77
N TRP A 27 -0.71 26.90 42.26
CA TRP A 27 0.26 25.83 42.45
C TRP A 27 -0.17 24.84 43.53
N ASP A 28 -0.59 25.30 44.70
CA ASP A 28 -0.93 24.42 45.82
C ASP A 28 -2.20 23.58 45.55
N TYR A 29 -3.19 24.13 44.86
CA TYR A 29 -4.48 23.46 44.64
C TYR A 29 -4.62 22.83 43.24
N TYR A 30 -3.97 23.38 42.20
CA TYR A 30 -4.16 22.97 40.81
C TYR A 30 -2.92 22.38 40.13
N LYS A 31 -1.81 22.10 40.84
CA LYS A 31 -0.62 21.46 40.23
C LYS A 31 -0.94 20.14 39.51
N PHE A 32 -1.76 19.28 40.11
CA PHE A 32 -2.14 18.00 39.51
C PHE A 32 -3.05 18.19 38.28
N PRO A 33 -4.16 18.95 38.35
CA PRO A 33 -4.95 19.31 37.17
C PRO A 33 -4.15 19.98 36.05
N MET A 34 -3.17 20.85 36.37
CA MET A 34 -2.30 21.48 35.36
C MET A 34 -1.42 20.46 34.66
N ILE A 35 -0.76 19.56 35.41
CA ILE A 35 0.07 18.50 34.82
C ILE A 35 -0.77 17.63 33.89
N VAL A 36 -1.98 17.23 34.33
CA VAL A 36 -2.91 16.44 33.49
C VAL A 36 -3.30 17.22 32.23
N CYS A 37 -3.61 18.52 32.34
CA CYS A 37 -3.90 19.38 31.19
C CYS A 37 -2.74 19.45 30.19
N PHE A 38 -1.51 19.61 30.66
CA PHE A 38 -0.32 19.61 29.80
C PHE A 38 -0.08 18.26 29.13
N ILE A 39 -0.34 17.15 29.81
CA ILE A 39 -0.29 15.81 29.20
C ILE A 39 -1.32 15.70 28.08
N PHE A 40 -2.56 16.15 28.30
CA PHE A 40 -3.57 16.17 27.25
C PHE A 40 -3.18 17.06 26.07
N LEU A 41 -2.66 18.27 26.32
CA LEU A 41 -2.17 19.15 25.25
C LEU A 41 -1.00 18.54 24.49
N TYR A 42 -0.10 17.85 25.17
CA TYR A 42 1.01 17.12 24.53
C TYR A 42 0.48 15.99 23.64
N ILE A 43 -0.46 15.17 24.12
CA ILE A 43 -1.06 14.09 23.32
C ILE A 43 -1.76 14.66 22.09
N ILE A 44 -2.60 15.69 22.27
CA ILE A 44 -3.31 16.35 21.16
C ILE A 44 -2.30 16.94 20.15
N GLY A 45 -1.28 17.65 20.65
CA GLY A 45 -0.23 18.22 19.81
C GLY A 45 0.54 17.16 19.05
N TYR A 46 0.90 16.05 19.71
CA TYR A 46 1.60 14.93 19.10
C TYR A 46 0.76 14.20 18.05
N THR A 47 -0.52 13.93 18.32
CA THR A 47 -1.45 13.32 17.36
C THR A 47 -1.69 14.24 16.16
N ALA A 48 -1.85 15.55 16.39
CA ALA A 48 -2.01 16.52 15.31
C ALA A 48 -0.74 16.60 14.45
N TYR A 49 0.43 16.74 15.08
CA TYR A 49 1.72 16.75 14.38
C TYR A 49 1.92 15.47 13.56
N GLY A 50 1.64 14.31 14.16
CA GLY A 50 1.74 13.01 13.49
C GLY A 50 0.71 12.81 12.38
N ARG A 51 -0.38 13.58 12.31
CA ARG A 51 -1.30 13.59 11.17
C ARG A 51 -0.80 14.49 10.05
N PHE A 52 -0.21 15.64 10.39
CA PHE A 52 0.35 16.58 9.41
C PHE A 52 1.64 16.09 8.75
N THR A 53 2.43 15.25 9.43
CA THR A 53 3.67 14.69 8.86
C THR A 53 3.47 13.36 8.12
N ARG A 54 2.25 12.81 8.11
CA ARG A 54 1.95 11.58 7.36
C ARG A 54 1.86 11.86 5.87
N LYS A 55 2.77 11.25 5.11
CA LYS A 55 2.65 11.20 3.65
C LYS A 55 1.50 10.28 3.25
N GLU A 56 0.62 10.78 2.39
CA GLU A 56 -0.51 10.02 1.86
C GLU A 56 -0.05 9.13 0.69
N PRO A 57 -0.31 7.81 0.74
CA PRO A 57 0.08 6.90 -0.33
C PRO A 57 -0.82 7.07 -1.55
N VAL A 58 -0.23 7.41 -2.69
CA VAL A 58 -0.94 7.53 -3.98
C VAL A 58 -0.97 6.21 -4.76
N LEU A 59 -0.05 5.31 -4.45
CA LEU A 59 0.09 3.99 -5.04
C LEU A 59 0.79 3.05 -4.06
N TYR A 60 0.35 1.80 -4.02
CA TYR A 60 0.98 0.70 -3.30
C TYR A 60 1.54 -0.31 -4.30
N ALA A 61 2.86 -0.49 -4.31
CA ALA A 61 3.54 -1.39 -5.23
C ALA A 61 4.27 -2.50 -4.48
N GLY A 62 4.12 -3.75 -4.90
CA GLY A 62 4.83 -4.90 -4.34
C GLY A 62 5.89 -5.45 -5.28
N LEU A 63 7.08 -5.75 -4.76
CA LEU A 63 8.14 -6.47 -5.46
C LEU A 63 8.22 -7.89 -4.91
N ILE A 64 7.82 -8.88 -5.72
CA ILE A 64 7.64 -10.26 -5.30
C ILE A 64 8.64 -11.15 -6.02
N ASN A 65 9.51 -11.83 -5.27
CA ASN A 65 10.68 -12.55 -5.78
C ASN A 65 11.64 -11.69 -6.63
N ILE A 66 11.54 -10.36 -6.54
CA ILE A 66 12.43 -9.44 -7.24
C ILE A 66 13.37 -8.82 -6.23
N SER A 67 14.68 -8.97 -6.48
CA SER A 67 15.70 -8.18 -5.82
C SER A 67 15.80 -6.81 -6.48
N SER A 68 15.43 -5.74 -5.77
CA SER A 68 15.65 -4.37 -6.22
C SER A 68 16.83 -3.74 -5.49
N SER A 69 17.57 -2.89 -6.21
CA SER A 69 18.60 -2.03 -5.64
C SER A 69 18.00 -0.73 -5.13
N GLU A 70 18.69 0.00 -4.24
CA GLU A 70 18.24 1.31 -3.77
C GLU A 70 17.96 2.32 -4.92
N PRO A 71 18.81 2.44 -5.95
CA PRO A 71 18.50 3.31 -7.10
C PRO A 71 17.21 2.92 -7.81
N LEU A 72 16.95 1.62 -7.95
CA LEU A 72 15.71 1.14 -8.56
C LEU A 72 14.49 1.42 -7.65
N ASN A 73 14.65 1.31 -6.33
CA ASN A 73 13.57 1.65 -5.40
C ASN A 73 13.16 3.12 -5.53
N LEU A 74 14.13 4.04 -5.66
CA LEU A 74 13.87 5.46 -5.89
C LEU A 74 13.14 5.69 -7.21
N GLN A 75 13.61 5.08 -8.29
CA GLN A 75 12.96 5.11 -9.60
C GLN A 75 11.51 4.59 -9.56
N LEU A 76 11.27 3.49 -8.85
CA LEU A 76 9.93 2.92 -8.71
C LEU A 76 9.03 3.71 -7.76
N SER A 77 9.55 4.73 -7.05
CA SER A 77 8.81 5.47 -6.03
C SER A 77 8.85 6.99 -6.22
N GLU A 78 9.97 7.65 -5.90
CA GLU A 78 10.10 9.11 -5.91
C GLU A 78 10.02 9.69 -7.34
N ASP A 79 10.73 9.09 -8.29
CA ASP A 79 10.75 9.54 -9.69
C ASP A 79 9.36 9.42 -10.35
N PHE A 80 8.54 8.46 -9.91
CA PHE A 80 7.14 8.37 -10.34
C PHE A 80 6.28 9.52 -9.80
N LEU A 81 6.54 9.98 -8.57
CA LEU A 81 5.82 11.14 -8.02
C LEU A 81 6.21 12.41 -8.76
N GLU A 82 7.49 12.56 -9.12
CA GLU A 82 7.96 13.66 -9.97
C GLU A 82 7.30 13.62 -11.35
N PHE A 83 7.20 12.43 -11.96
CA PHE A 83 6.48 12.24 -13.22
C PHE A 83 5.01 12.67 -13.15
N MET A 84 4.37 12.52 -11.99
CA MET A 84 2.99 12.97 -11.78
C MET A 84 2.84 14.44 -11.37
N ASP A 85 3.95 15.20 -11.25
CA ASP A 85 4.00 16.56 -10.67
C ASP A 85 3.41 16.60 -9.24
N GLU A 86 3.55 15.50 -8.49
CA GLU A 86 3.05 15.37 -7.13
C GLU A 86 4.10 15.79 -6.10
N ASN A 87 3.66 16.41 -5.00
CA ASN A 87 4.57 16.86 -3.97
C ASN A 87 5.08 15.69 -3.12
N ILE A 88 6.33 15.28 -3.33
CA ILE A 88 7.02 14.20 -2.60
C ILE A 88 7.07 14.42 -1.08
N SER A 89 6.91 15.67 -0.60
CA SER A 89 6.84 15.96 0.84
C SER A 89 5.49 15.56 1.45
N GLN A 90 4.43 15.49 0.65
CA GLN A 90 3.06 15.19 1.11
C GLN A 90 2.55 13.82 0.63
N LYS A 91 3.04 13.35 -0.52
CA LYS A 91 2.63 12.09 -1.15
C LYS A 91 3.77 11.09 -1.14
N LYS A 92 3.43 9.80 -1.22
CA LYS A 92 4.40 8.72 -1.36
C LYS A 92 3.89 7.58 -2.23
N VAL A 93 4.79 6.83 -2.84
CA VAL A 93 4.54 5.45 -3.26
C VAL A 93 4.93 4.54 -2.09
N GLN A 94 4.04 3.63 -1.69
CA GLN A 94 4.36 2.61 -0.70
C GLN A 94 4.91 1.39 -1.44
N LEU A 95 6.22 1.20 -1.39
CA LEU A 95 6.90 0.03 -1.94
C LEU A 95 6.99 -1.07 -0.88
N TYR A 96 6.56 -2.29 -1.21
CA TYR A 96 6.78 -3.49 -0.42
C TYR A 96 7.87 -4.34 -1.07
N THR A 97 9.02 -4.44 -0.42
CA THR A 97 10.15 -5.26 -0.86
C THR A 97 10.32 -6.49 0.03
N GLY A 98 11.15 -7.43 -0.42
CA GLY A 98 11.43 -8.66 0.33
C GLY A 98 10.19 -9.55 0.50
N LEU A 99 9.26 -9.50 -0.46
CA LEU A 99 8.12 -10.40 -0.51
C LEU A 99 8.52 -11.63 -1.33
N TYR A 100 8.27 -12.81 -0.76
CA TYR A 100 8.56 -14.08 -1.41
C TYR A 100 7.28 -14.87 -1.63
N LEU A 101 7.08 -15.34 -2.85
CA LEU A 101 5.98 -16.23 -3.19
C LEU A 101 6.53 -17.42 -3.96
N THR A 102 6.15 -18.62 -3.56
CA THR A 102 6.50 -19.85 -4.28
C THR A 102 5.28 -20.73 -4.33
N SER A 103 5.15 -21.55 -5.35
CA SER A 103 4.13 -22.61 -5.41
C SER A 103 4.66 -23.95 -4.90
N ASP A 104 5.95 -24.06 -4.57
CA ASP A 104 6.57 -25.29 -4.07
C ASP A 104 6.19 -25.56 -2.59
N PRO A 105 5.40 -26.63 -2.31
CA PRO A 105 5.04 -27.02 -0.96
C PRO A 105 6.18 -27.65 -0.16
N ASN A 106 7.38 -27.84 -0.74
CA ASN A 106 8.58 -28.34 -0.07
C ASN A 106 9.75 -27.34 -0.02
N ASN A 107 9.49 -26.05 -0.30
CA ASN A 107 10.51 -25.00 -0.27
C ASN A 107 11.24 -24.94 1.10
N PRO A 108 12.58 -25.09 1.17
CA PRO A 108 13.35 -25.05 2.42
C PRO A 108 13.15 -23.78 3.27
N HIS A 109 12.65 -22.70 2.67
CA HIS A 109 12.38 -21.41 3.28
C HIS A 109 10.88 -21.18 3.60
N HIS A 110 10.13 -22.24 3.91
CA HIS A 110 8.69 -22.21 4.22
C HIS A 110 8.23 -21.09 5.14
N GLU A 111 8.99 -20.76 6.19
CA GLU A 111 8.59 -19.73 7.15
C GLU A 111 8.57 -18.32 6.51
N TYR A 112 9.55 -18.02 5.65
CA TYR A 112 9.64 -16.74 4.95
C TYR A 112 8.57 -16.59 3.87
N THR A 113 8.28 -17.67 3.14
CA THR A 113 7.24 -17.67 2.10
C THR A 113 5.85 -17.63 2.72
N TYR A 114 5.64 -18.26 3.88
CA TYR A 114 4.39 -18.14 4.64
C TYR A 114 4.15 -16.72 5.15
N ALA A 115 5.13 -16.11 5.82
CA ALA A 115 5.00 -14.73 6.32
C ALA A 115 4.75 -13.73 5.17
N SER A 116 5.44 -13.91 4.04
CA SER A 116 5.24 -13.09 2.84
C SER A 116 3.83 -13.25 2.26
N ARG A 117 3.31 -14.49 2.17
CA ARG A 117 1.92 -14.76 1.74
C ARG A 117 0.90 -14.04 2.63
N ILE A 118 1.03 -14.15 3.95
CA ILE A 118 0.13 -13.45 4.89
C ILE A 118 0.17 -11.94 4.67
N LYS A 119 1.35 -11.36 4.46
CA LYS A 119 1.51 -9.92 4.20
C LYS A 119 0.89 -9.50 2.86
N ILE A 120 1.06 -10.30 1.81
CA ILE A 120 0.45 -10.07 0.49
C ILE A 120 -1.07 -10.09 0.63
N LEU A 121 -1.65 -11.15 1.20
CA LEU A 121 -3.09 -11.29 1.38
C LEU A 121 -3.68 -10.14 2.20
N ALA A 122 -3.05 -9.80 3.34
CA ALA A 122 -3.48 -8.67 4.16
C ALA A 122 -3.41 -7.34 3.40
N ALA A 123 -2.40 -7.14 2.54
CA ALA A 123 -2.27 -5.94 1.72
C ALA A 123 -3.34 -5.88 0.62
N ILE A 124 -3.67 -7.02 -0.03
CA ILE A 124 -4.78 -7.11 -0.97
C ILE A 124 -6.09 -6.80 -0.26
N ASP A 125 -6.43 -7.53 0.81
CA ASP A 125 -7.69 -7.37 1.56
C ASP A 125 -7.91 -5.96 2.12
N SER A 126 -6.82 -5.26 2.46
CA SER A 126 -6.88 -3.88 2.95
C SER A 126 -6.82 -2.82 1.85
N GLU A 127 -6.87 -3.21 0.58
CA GLU A 127 -6.75 -2.31 -0.58
C GLU A 127 -5.43 -1.51 -0.56
N GLN A 128 -4.37 -2.13 -0.04
CA GLN A 128 -3.01 -1.59 0.09
C GLN A 128 -2.02 -2.36 -0.79
N LEU A 129 -2.47 -2.97 -1.87
CA LEU A 129 -1.62 -3.51 -2.93
C LEU A 129 -2.29 -3.22 -4.27
N ASP A 130 -1.75 -2.28 -5.04
CA ASP A 130 -2.35 -1.83 -6.30
C ASP A 130 -1.66 -2.48 -7.49
N VAL A 131 -0.32 -2.45 -7.50
CA VAL A 131 0.52 -2.97 -8.58
C VAL A 131 1.52 -3.95 -7.99
N VAL A 132 1.79 -5.02 -8.71
CA VAL A 132 2.81 -6.00 -8.35
C VAL A 132 3.79 -6.19 -9.50
N LEU A 133 5.07 -6.10 -9.20
CA LEU A 133 6.17 -6.50 -10.07
C LEU A 133 6.66 -7.86 -9.56
N MET A 134 6.70 -8.84 -10.45
CA MET A 134 6.95 -10.21 -10.06
C MET A 134 7.69 -11.02 -11.12
N ASP A 135 8.34 -12.10 -10.69
CA ASP A 135 8.89 -13.12 -11.59
C ASP A 135 7.78 -14.00 -12.19
N LYS A 136 8.17 -14.95 -13.06
CA LYS A 136 7.20 -15.84 -13.73
C LYS A 136 6.43 -16.73 -12.74
N GLU A 137 7.10 -17.31 -11.74
CA GLU A 137 6.45 -18.18 -10.75
C GLU A 137 5.38 -17.42 -9.95
N SER A 138 5.72 -16.22 -9.48
CA SER A 138 4.80 -15.37 -8.75
C SER A 138 3.66 -14.86 -9.64
N PHE A 139 3.94 -14.55 -10.91
CA PHE A 139 2.90 -14.20 -11.89
C PHE A 139 1.89 -15.32 -12.05
N ASP A 140 2.36 -16.56 -12.25
CA ASP A 140 1.49 -17.72 -12.39
C ASP A 140 0.66 -17.96 -11.11
N ALA A 141 1.27 -17.82 -9.93
CA ALA A 141 0.56 -17.94 -8.67
C ALA A 141 -0.51 -16.84 -8.49
N PHE A 142 -0.18 -15.57 -8.75
CA PHE A 142 -1.14 -14.47 -8.65
C PHE A 142 -2.31 -14.60 -9.63
N SER A 143 -2.00 -15.04 -10.85
CA SER A 143 -2.98 -15.31 -11.90
C SER A 143 -3.96 -16.39 -11.49
N GLN A 144 -3.45 -17.55 -11.08
CA GLN A 144 -4.27 -18.71 -10.68
C GLN A 144 -5.21 -18.38 -9.52
N ASN A 145 -4.75 -17.59 -8.56
CA ASN A 145 -5.57 -17.17 -7.41
C ASN A 145 -6.57 -16.03 -7.75
N GLY A 146 -6.63 -15.56 -9.00
CA GLY A 146 -7.57 -14.52 -9.42
C GLY A 146 -7.28 -13.14 -8.81
N TYR A 147 -6.06 -12.87 -8.37
CA TYR A 147 -5.70 -11.59 -7.76
C TYR A 147 -5.55 -10.47 -8.79
N LEU A 148 -5.33 -10.79 -10.08
CA LEU A 148 -5.01 -9.81 -11.12
C LEU A 148 -6.22 -9.50 -12.01
N CYS A 149 -6.38 -8.22 -12.36
CA CYS A 149 -7.43 -7.79 -13.28
C CYS A 149 -7.03 -7.96 -14.76
N ASN A 150 -8.03 -7.86 -15.64
CA ASN A 150 -7.83 -7.82 -17.07
C ASN A 150 -7.22 -6.47 -17.48
N LEU A 151 -5.94 -6.49 -17.86
CA LEU A 151 -5.20 -5.29 -18.24
C LEU A 151 -5.66 -4.72 -19.58
N GLU A 152 -6.13 -5.55 -20.51
CA GLU A 152 -6.70 -5.04 -21.75
C GLU A 152 -7.92 -4.15 -21.46
N HIS A 153 -8.81 -4.56 -20.55
CA HIS A 153 -9.95 -3.75 -20.12
C HIS A 153 -9.52 -2.48 -19.39
N LEU A 154 -8.57 -2.61 -18.47
CA LEU A 154 -8.06 -1.49 -17.66
C LEU A 154 -7.42 -0.39 -18.52
N LEU A 155 -6.73 -0.78 -19.59
CA LEU A 155 -5.95 0.13 -20.43
C LEU A 155 -6.74 0.71 -21.61
N ARG A 156 -8.04 0.37 -21.77
CA ARG A 156 -8.88 0.87 -22.89
C ARG A 156 -8.99 2.38 -22.95
N ASP A 157 -8.93 3.04 -21.79
CA ASP A 157 -9.10 4.49 -21.68
C ASP A 157 -7.79 5.26 -21.98
N LEU A 158 -6.68 4.56 -22.24
CA LEU A 158 -5.45 5.18 -22.74
C LEU A 158 -5.63 5.66 -24.18
N SER A 159 -4.76 6.59 -24.60
CA SER A 159 -4.67 6.96 -26.01
C SER A 159 -4.40 5.71 -26.88
N PRO A 160 -5.02 5.61 -28.07
CA PRO A 160 -4.82 4.46 -28.96
C PRO A 160 -3.34 4.15 -29.23
N ASP A 161 -2.53 5.19 -29.42
CA ASP A 161 -1.09 5.06 -29.69
C ASP A 161 -0.33 4.41 -28.52
N THR A 162 -0.63 4.81 -27.27
CA THR A 162 0.01 4.24 -26.09
C THR A 162 -0.45 2.80 -25.87
N PHE A 163 -1.74 2.53 -26.05
CA PHE A 163 -2.27 1.17 -25.93
C PHE A 163 -1.67 0.23 -26.98
N ASP A 164 -1.59 0.66 -28.24
CA ASP A 164 -0.96 -0.11 -29.32
C ASP A 164 0.53 -0.38 -29.07
N ALA A 165 1.24 0.57 -28.44
CA ALA A 165 2.63 0.38 -28.03
C ALA A 165 2.82 -0.63 -26.86
N LEU A 166 1.77 -0.88 -26.06
CA LEU A 166 1.77 -1.83 -24.95
C LEU A 166 1.31 -3.24 -25.35
N LYS A 167 0.45 -3.35 -26.38
CA LYS A 167 -0.10 -4.65 -26.85
C LYS A 167 0.93 -5.78 -26.98
N PRO A 168 2.13 -5.58 -27.56
CA PRO A 168 3.10 -6.67 -27.72
C PRO A 168 3.64 -7.23 -26.40
N TYR A 169 3.47 -6.49 -25.29
CA TYR A 169 3.96 -6.86 -23.97
C TYR A 169 2.86 -7.42 -23.06
N LEU A 170 1.60 -7.44 -23.50
CA LEU A 170 0.51 -8.06 -22.76
C LEU A 170 0.67 -9.57 -22.73
N VAL A 171 0.51 -10.15 -21.54
CA VAL A 171 0.63 -11.59 -21.30
C VAL A 171 -0.66 -12.10 -20.69
N ALA A 172 -1.24 -13.08 -21.36
CA ALA A 172 -2.35 -13.84 -20.84
C ALA A 172 -1.88 -14.89 -19.85
N ASN A 173 -2.73 -15.17 -18.87
CA ASN A 173 -2.56 -16.28 -17.96
C ASN A 173 -3.92 -16.84 -17.57
N THR A 174 -3.92 -17.90 -16.77
CA THR A 174 -5.13 -18.59 -16.34
C THR A 174 -5.48 -18.24 -14.90
N SER A 175 -6.74 -17.85 -14.66
CA SER A 175 -7.33 -17.74 -13.33
C SER A 175 -8.19 -18.96 -13.05
N ILE A 176 -8.07 -19.52 -11.84
CA ILE A 176 -8.90 -20.62 -11.35
C ILE A 176 -10.10 -20.00 -10.64
N LEU A 177 -11.28 -20.19 -11.22
CA LEU A 177 -12.54 -19.67 -10.66
C LEU A 177 -13.10 -20.62 -9.60
N GLU A 178 -13.02 -21.91 -9.88
CA GLU A 178 -13.49 -22.98 -9.01
C GLU A 178 -12.63 -24.22 -9.26
N ASP A 179 -12.26 -24.95 -8.22
CA ASP A 179 -11.66 -26.28 -8.35
C ASP A 179 -12.26 -27.25 -7.33
N ASN A 180 -12.06 -28.54 -7.58
CA ASN A 180 -12.56 -29.60 -6.71
C ASN A 180 -11.49 -30.11 -5.73
N SER A 181 -10.54 -29.26 -5.34
CA SER A 181 -9.44 -29.66 -4.46
C SER A 181 -9.93 -30.13 -3.08
N GLU A 182 -10.97 -29.49 -2.52
CA GLU A 182 -11.61 -29.91 -1.27
C GLU A 182 -12.31 -31.27 -1.39
N ASP A 183 -12.98 -31.52 -2.51
CA ASP A 183 -13.65 -32.81 -2.78
C ASP A 183 -12.64 -33.95 -2.91
N LEU A 184 -11.46 -33.68 -3.51
CA LEU A 184 -10.37 -34.66 -3.62
C LEU A 184 -9.73 -35.01 -2.27
N LEU A 185 -9.76 -34.10 -1.29
CA LEU A 185 -9.33 -34.40 0.08
C LEU A 185 -10.30 -35.36 0.77
N ALA A 186 -11.59 -35.29 0.43
CA ALA A 186 -12.62 -36.17 0.95
C ALA A 186 -12.67 -37.53 0.21
N ASP A 187 -12.51 -37.53 -1.11
CA ASP A 187 -12.50 -38.70 -1.97
C ASP A 187 -11.43 -38.60 -3.07
N SER A 188 -10.30 -39.26 -2.84
CA SER A 188 -9.16 -39.28 -3.75
C SER A 188 -9.39 -40.08 -5.05
N SER A 189 -10.55 -40.72 -5.20
CA SER A 189 -10.91 -41.45 -6.44
C SER A 189 -11.56 -40.55 -7.49
N LEU A 190 -12.00 -39.34 -7.10
CA LEU A 190 -12.55 -38.36 -8.03
C LEU A 190 -11.46 -37.85 -8.99
N PRO A 191 -11.79 -37.58 -10.26
CA PRO A 191 -10.85 -36.90 -11.16
C PRO A 191 -10.75 -35.41 -10.78
N TYR A 192 -9.55 -34.82 -10.93
CA TYR A 192 -9.38 -33.37 -10.77
C TYR A 192 -10.17 -32.60 -11.83
N GLN A 193 -10.88 -31.56 -11.39
CA GLN A 193 -11.67 -30.66 -12.22
C GLN A 193 -11.49 -29.22 -11.72
N ALA A 194 -11.31 -28.30 -12.67
CA ALA A 194 -11.24 -26.87 -12.41
C ALA A 194 -11.97 -26.09 -13.51
N VAL A 195 -12.67 -25.04 -13.12
CA VAL A 195 -13.23 -24.04 -14.00
C VAL A 195 -12.24 -22.88 -14.06
N THR A 196 -11.77 -22.57 -15.25
CA THR A 196 -10.74 -21.55 -15.45
C THR A 196 -11.13 -20.52 -16.49
N GLU A 197 -10.54 -19.34 -16.39
CA GLU A 197 -10.66 -18.26 -17.37
C GLU A 197 -9.27 -17.78 -17.78
N GLU A 198 -9.06 -17.53 -19.08
CA GLU A 198 -7.82 -17.02 -19.62
C GLU A 198 -8.01 -15.59 -20.13
N TYR A 199 -7.18 -14.66 -19.66
CA TYR A 199 -7.23 -13.26 -20.07
C TYR A 199 -5.88 -12.54 -19.87
N PRO A 200 -5.62 -11.44 -20.60
CA PRO A 200 -4.40 -10.64 -20.45
C PRO A 200 -4.38 -9.95 -19.08
N MET A 201 -3.51 -10.42 -18.18
CA MET A 201 -3.42 -9.92 -16.81
C MET A 201 -2.02 -9.49 -16.38
N GLY A 202 -1.02 -9.67 -17.26
CA GLY A 202 0.36 -9.25 -17.05
C GLY A 202 0.88 -8.36 -18.17
N LEU A 203 1.87 -7.54 -17.84
CA LEU A 203 2.69 -6.78 -18.78
C LEU A 203 4.16 -7.11 -18.58
N ILE A 204 4.89 -7.49 -19.64
CA ILE A 204 6.33 -7.72 -19.54
C ILE A 204 7.05 -6.36 -19.54
N VAL A 205 7.58 -5.98 -18.39
CA VAL A 205 8.24 -4.68 -18.18
C VAL A 205 9.77 -4.77 -18.23
N SER A 206 10.36 -5.96 -18.15
CA SER A 206 11.81 -6.19 -18.32
C SER A 206 12.33 -5.83 -19.72
N GLN A 207 11.46 -5.86 -20.75
CA GLN A 207 11.88 -5.77 -22.15
C GLN A 207 11.89 -4.33 -22.71
N LYS A 208 11.35 -3.35 -21.97
CA LYS A 208 11.25 -1.95 -22.40
C LYS A 208 11.24 -0.99 -21.20
N GLY A 209 11.60 0.26 -21.44
CA GLY A 209 11.44 1.33 -20.45
C GLY A 209 12.47 1.24 -19.31
N LEU A 210 12.01 1.53 -18.09
CA LEU A 210 12.86 1.70 -16.91
C LEU A 210 13.51 0.38 -16.47
N LEU A 211 12.74 -0.70 -16.38
CA LEU A 211 13.24 -1.99 -15.85
C LEU A 211 14.21 -2.70 -16.80
N LYS A 212 14.25 -2.34 -18.09
CA LYS A 212 15.27 -2.84 -19.02
C LYS A 212 16.70 -2.42 -18.60
N GLN A 213 16.85 -1.23 -18.02
CA GLN A 213 18.15 -0.70 -17.59
C GLN A 213 18.63 -1.34 -16.28
N ALA A 214 17.69 -1.86 -15.48
CA ALA A 214 17.99 -2.51 -14.20
C ALA A 214 18.69 -3.87 -14.37
N GLY A 215 18.73 -4.43 -15.58
CA GLY A 215 19.55 -5.60 -15.91
C GLY A 215 19.08 -6.91 -15.30
N PHE A 216 17.76 -7.09 -15.13
CA PHE A 216 17.19 -8.36 -14.69
C PHE A 216 17.55 -9.51 -15.64
N HIS A 217 17.87 -10.67 -15.07
CA HIS A 217 18.20 -11.87 -15.83
C HIS A 217 16.96 -12.54 -16.45
N ASP A 218 15.85 -12.49 -15.72
CA ASP A 218 14.57 -13.08 -16.11
C ASP A 218 13.54 -12.00 -16.44
N ASP A 219 12.47 -12.42 -17.13
CA ASP A 219 11.37 -11.52 -17.44
C ASP A 219 10.62 -11.12 -16.17
N ILE A 220 10.33 -9.81 -16.08
CA ILE A 220 9.57 -9.21 -14.99
C ILE A 220 8.18 -8.88 -15.50
N TYR A 221 7.18 -9.37 -14.78
CA TYR A 221 5.77 -9.19 -15.07
C TYR A 221 5.18 -8.15 -14.12
N LEU A 222 4.46 -7.19 -14.69
CA LEU A 222 3.63 -6.25 -13.94
C LEU A 222 2.18 -6.73 -13.98
N GLY A 223 1.55 -6.86 -12.82
CA GLY A 223 0.11 -7.08 -12.68
C GLY A 223 -0.55 -5.96 -11.88
N VAL A 224 -1.83 -5.71 -12.13
CA VAL A 224 -2.67 -4.81 -11.32
C VAL A 224 -3.66 -5.65 -10.52
N VAL A 225 -3.71 -5.40 -9.22
CA VAL A 225 -4.55 -6.18 -8.29
C VAL A 225 -6.03 -5.80 -8.50
N GLY A 226 -6.90 -6.81 -8.57
CA GLY A 226 -8.29 -6.66 -8.99
C GLY A 226 -9.16 -5.81 -8.09
N ASN A 227 -8.88 -5.74 -6.79
CA ASN A 227 -9.62 -4.93 -5.83
C ASN A 227 -8.99 -3.55 -5.58
N SER A 228 -7.98 -3.14 -6.35
CA SER A 228 -7.34 -1.84 -6.18
C SER A 228 -8.35 -0.70 -6.41
N PRO A 229 -8.50 0.24 -5.44
CA PRO A 229 -9.31 1.45 -5.65
C PRO A 229 -8.55 2.53 -6.43
N ARG A 230 -7.27 2.31 -6.73
CA ARG A 230 -6.36 3.29 -7.34
C ARG A 230 -6.00 2.95 -8.78
N THR A 231 -6.92 2.32 -9.52
CA THR A 231 -6.76 1.90 -10.92
C THR A 231 -6.21 3.01 -11.82
N GLY A 232 -6.69 4.25 -11.68
CA GLY A 232 -6.18 5.40 -12.44
C GLY A 232 -4.69 5.70 -12.19
N ASN A 233 -4.21 5.56 -10.96
CA ASN A 233 -2.79 5.73 -10.65
C ASN A 233 -1.97 4.51 -11.08
N ALA A 234 -2.53 3.30 -11.04
CA ALA A 234 -1.89 2.11 -11.61
C ALA A 234 -1.66 2.25 -13.13
N VAL A 235 -2.63 2.80 -13.87
CA VAL A 235 -2.48 3.09 -15.30
C VAL A 235 -1.39 4.14 -15.56
N LYS A 236 -1.34 5.22 -14.78
CA LYS A 236 -0.25 6.21 -14.86
C LYS A 236 1.11 5.59 -14.56
N TYR A 237 1.17 4.67 -13.60
CA TYR A 237 2.39 3.96 -13.23
C TYR A 237 2.88 3.05 -14.36
N ILE A 238 1.97 2.31 -15.00
CA ILE A 238 2.28 1.53 -16.21
C ILE A 238 2.86 2.44 -17.28
N ASN A 239 2.20 3.56 -17.58
CA ASN A 239 2.71 4.51 -18.58
C ASN A 239 4.11 5.00 -18.23
N TYR A 240 4.33 5.45 -16.98
CA TYR A 240 5.64 5.88 -16.48
C TYR A 240 6.74 4.83 -16.71
N LEU A 241 6.50 3.55 -16.38
CA LEU A 241 7.50 2.50 -16.53
C LEU A 241 7.91 2.26 -17.99
N TYR A 242 7.00 2.48 -18.94
CA TYR A 242 7.25 2.29 -20.38
C TYR A 242 7.74 3.54 -21.10
N THR A 243 7.36 4.74 -20.65
CA THR A 243 7.70 6.02 -21.29
C THR A 243 8.81 6.80 -20.59
N GLY A 244 9.20 6.42 -19.37
CA GLY A 244 10.19 7.13 -18.54
C GLY A 244 11.60 7.27 -19.11
N ASN A 245 11.79 7.00 -20.40
CA ASN A 245 13.04 7.14 -21.14
C ASN A 245 12.99 8.21 -22.26
N GLU A 246 11.92 9.03 -22.38
CA GLU A 246 11.83 10.10 -23.40
C GLU A 246 12.20 11.52 -22.89
N GLN A 247 13.06 11.64 -21.87
CA GLN A 247 13.65 12.93 -21.48
C GLN A 247 15.18 12.88 -21.47
#